data_AF-A0A7S4EYJ1-F1
#
_entry.id   AF-A0A7S4EYJ1-F1
#
_cell.length_a   1.000
_cell.length_b   1.000
_cell.length_c   1.000
_cell.angle_alpha   90.00
_cell.angle_beta   90.00
_cell.angle_gamma   90.00
#
_symmetry.space_group_name_H-M   'P 1'
#
loop_
_entity.id
_entity.type
_entity.pdbx_description
1 polymer ?
#
loop_
_entity_poly.entity_id
_entity_poly.type
_entity_poly.pdbx_seq_one_letter_code
_entity_poly.pdbx_strand_id
1 'polypeptide(L)'
;MRRREISWLFGSSGGARRLLPERWDAFSSACGAVEDSPSDSGDGDDLQVLRWYAGAMAGDGPTGQTAASAWFGWEMSIFGLSSRLPAFDQRGRIWTWRPTAGHWTNEHGAILSAEQVEHSLVHGFEGRVATALAANGFPSATAAVQRAASAAGAAANAVANSASSAAERASSNMAASLASGKRSLGISTEQPAAQSEQNAPVPAASSPQDSATAAPQSAAERKPSTVSAQAVLTSHYSVNHAARPEDELLSCAPTLRSIPCIAVQGGNDLICPPVTAFELHKSWPEMELRIVHGAGHSMYDLQAEIIRATDAFRDIVRAARTATEHSAPK
;
A
#
# COMPACT_ATOMS: atom_id res chain seq x y z
N MET A 1 10.36 -2.11 -10.40
CA MET A 1 10.03 -3.42 -11.01
C MET A 1 10.97 -3.62 -12.19
N ARG A 2 11.35 -4.86 -12.49
CA ARG A 2 12.10 -5.21 -13.71
C ARG A 2 11.17 -5.46 -14.90
N ARG A 3 11.72 -5.52 -16.12
CA ARG A 3 10.98 -5.74 -17.37
C ARG A 3 10.09 -6.98 -17.29
N ARG A 4 10.61 -8.09 -16.76
CA ARG A 4 9.84 -9.33 -16.54
C ARG A 4 8.65 -9.18 -15.57
N GLU A 5 8.79 -8.38 -14.51
CA GLU A 5 7.69 -8.09 -13.57
C GLU A 5 6.68 -7.11 -14.17
N ILE A 6 7.15 -6.15 -14.98
CA ILE A 6 6.30 -5.22 -15.73
C ILE A 6 5.47 -5.97 -16.78
N SER A 7 6.06 -6.91 -17.53
CA SER A 7 5.31 -7.79 -18.45
C SER A 7 4.37 -8.75 -17.71
N TRP A 8 4.70 -9.19 -16.50
CA TRP A 8 3.80 -10.00 -15.69
C TRP A 8 2.55 -9.22 -15.23
N LEU A 9 2.72 -7.93 -14.88
CA LEU A 9 1.68 -7.06 -14.33
C LEU A 9 0.90 -6.25 -15.38
N PHE A 10 1.51 -5.96 -16.54
CA PHE A 10 0.99 -5.06 -17.57
C PHE A 10 1.12 -5.60 -19.02
N GLY A 11 1.54 -6.84 -19.21
CA GLY A 11 1.46 -7.52 -20.51
C GLY A 11 0.07 -8.12 -20.74
N SER A 12 -0.42 -8.10 -21.99
CA SER A 12 -1.67 -8.77 -22.37
C SER A 12 -1.62 -10.31 -22.24
N SER A 13 -0.42 -10.88 -22.15
CA SER A 13 -0.13 -12.29 -21.82
C SER A 13 0.31 -12.51 -20.36
N GLY A 14 0.35 -11.44 -19.55
CA GLY A 14 0.86 -11.43 -18.18
C GLY A 14 0.08 -12.30 -17.18
N GLY A 15 0.75 -12.72 -16.10
CA GLY A 15 0.13 -13.54 -15.06
C GLY A 15 -0.91 -12.78 -14.23
N ALA A 16 -0.77 -11.46 -14.10
CA ALA A 16 -1.80 -10.62 -13.50
C ALA A 16 -3.13 -10.70 -14.26
N ARG A 17 -3.11 -10.73 -15.61
CA ARG A 17 -4.30 -10.96 -16.43
C ARG A 17 -4.89 -12.35 -16.19
N ARG A 18 -4.08 -13.40 -16.12
CA ARG A 18 -4.56 -14.77 -15.84
C ARG A 18 -5.31 -14.86 -14.50
N LEU A 19 -4.86 -14.11 -13.49
CA LEU A 19 -5.52 -14.05 -12.18
C LEU A 19 -6.79 -13.19 -12.20
N LEU A 20 -6.75 -12.03 -12.87
CA LEU A 20 -7.79 -10.99 -12.84
C LEU A 20 -8.34 -10.61 -14.24
N PRO A 21 -8.89 -11.56 -15.05
CA PRO A 21 -9.21 -11.32 -16.45
C PRO A 21 -10.21 -10.17 -16.65
N GLU A 22 -11.38 -10.19 -16.00
CA GLU A 22 -12.39 -9.11 -16.17
C GLU A 22 -11.87 -7.72 -15.73
N ARG A 23 -10.91 -7.65 -14.79
CA ARG A 23 -10.27 -6.38 -14.38
C ARG A 23 -9.25 -5.93 -15.40
N TRP A 24 -8.51 -6.86 -16.00
CA TRP A 24 -7.63 -6.58 -17.12
C TRP A 24 -8.44 -6.08 -18.32
N ASP A 25 -9.54 -6.75 -18.66
CA ASP A 25 -10.36 -6.38 -19.81
C ASP A 25 -11.01 -4.99 -19.59
N ALA A 26 -11.43 -4.66 -18.36
CA ALA A 26 -11.87 -3.31 -17.99
C ALA A 26 -10.74 -2.25 -18.04
N PHE A 27 -9.51 -2.62 -17.68
CA PHE A 27 -8.33 -1.77 -17.76
C PHE A 27 -7.90 -1.52 -19.21
N SER A 28 -7.80 -2.57 -20.05
CA SER A 28 -7.43 -2.43 -21.46
C SER A 28 -8.52 -1.74 -22.28
N SER A 29 -9.81 -1.96 -21.98
CA SER A 29 -10.93 -1.30 -22.70
C SER A 29 -10.88 0.22 -22.65
N ALA A 30 -10.30 0.82 -21.60
CA ALA A 30 -10.15 2.27 -21.51
C ALA A 30 -9.17 2.86 -22.54
N CYS A 31 -8.33 2.01 -23.16
CA CYS A 31 -7.42 2.40 -24.24
C CYS A 31 -8.14 2.56 -25.59
N GLY A 32 -9.37 2.06 -25.70
CA GLY A 32 -10.05 1.83 -26.97
C GLY A 32 -9.47 0.63 -27.73
N ALA A 33 -9.71 0.58 -29.05
CA ALA A 33 -9.01 -0.35 -29.92
C ALA A 33 -7.56 0.16 -30.11
N VAL A 34 -6.64 -0.36 -29.30
CA VAL A 34 -5.21 -0.30 -29.63
C VAL A 34 -5.02 -1.14 -30.87
N GLU A 35 -4.66 -0.52 -31.99
CA GLU A 35 -4.39 -1.26 -33.23
C GLU A 35 -3.19 -2.18 -33.03
N ASP A 36 -3.29 -3.44 -33.47
CA ASP A 36 -2.20 -4.42 -33.51
C ASP A 36 -1.14 -3.99 -34.55
N SER A 37 -0.45 -2.88 -34.29
CA SER A 37 0.78 -2.51 -34.99
C SER A 37 1.91 -3.42 -34.53
N PRO A 38 2.41 -4.35 -35.35
CA PRO A 38 3.54 -5.19 -34.96
C PRO A 38 4.76 -4.30 -34.73
N SER A 39 5.40 -4.44 -33.57
CA SER A 39 6.57 -3.64 -33.24
C SER A 39 7.77 -4.06 -34.09
N ASP A 40 8.40 -3.13 -34.81
CA ASP A 40 9.65 -3.37 -35.55
C ASP A 40 10.81 -3.85 -34.64
N SER A 41 10.71 -3.61 -33.32
CA SER A 41 11.46 -4.37 -32.33
C SER A 41 10.95 -5.82 -32.29
N GLY A 42 11.69 -6.74 -32.91
CA GLY A 42 11.43 -8.19 -32.97
C GLY A 42 11.58 -8.96 -31.64
N ASP A 43 11.16 -8.33 -30.54
CA ASP A 43 11.10 -8.83 -29.17
C ASP A 43 9.67 -8.53 -28.70
N GLY A 44 8.80 -9.56 -28.70
CA GLY A 44 7.34 -9.40 -28.82
C GLY A 44 6.72 -8.48 -27.77
N ASP A 45 6.46 -7.23 -28.14
CA ASP A 45 6.21 -6.17 -27.16
C ASP A 45 4.75 -6.13 -26.70
N ASP A 46 4.50 -6.87 -25.62
CA ASP A 46 3.22 -7.04 -24.94
C ASP A 46 2.76 -5.82 -24.12
N LEU A 47 3.57 -4.75 -24.05
CA LEU A 47 3.35 -3.58 -23.19
C LEU A 47 2.61 -2.41 -23.90
N GLN A 48 1.87 -2.69 -24.98
CA GLN A 48 1.18 -1.66 -25.77
C GLN A 48 0.13 -0.89 -24.95
N VAL A 49 -0.64 -1.61 -24.13
CA VAL A 49 -1.59 -1.03 -23.17
C VAL A 49 -0.88 -0.08 -22.21
N LEU A 50 0.25 -0.51 -21.63
CA LEU A 50 1.04 0.29 -20.70
C LEU A 50 1.61 1.57 -21.35
N ARG A 51 2.05 1.50 -22.62
CA ARG A 51 2.47 2.66 -23.42
C ARG A 51 1.32 3.65 -23.67
N TRP A 52 0.14 3.14 -24.03
CA TRP A 52 -1.05 3.99 -24.19
C TRP A 52 -1.35 4.73 -22.88
N TYR A 53 -1.33 4.04 -21.75
CA TYR A 53 -1.56 4.63 -20.42
C TYR A 53 -0.57 5.74 -20.06
N ALA A 54 0.73 5.52 -20.29
CA ALA A 54 1.76 6.52 -20.03
C ALA A 54 1.58 7.77 -20.91
N GLY A 55 1.25 7.60 -22.20
CA GLY A 55 0.96 8.72 -23.11
C GLY A 55 -0.33 9.47 -22.74
N ALA A 56 -1.40 8.74 -22.45
CA ALA A 56 -2.70 9.32 -22.10
C ALA A 56 -2.66 10.13 -20.81
N MET A 57 -1.93 9.68 -19.78
CA MET A 57 -1.78 10.38 -18.50
C MET A 57 -0.75 11.52 -18.53
N ALA A 58 0.10 11.60 -19.55
CA ALA A 58 1.08 12.68 -19.72
C ALA A 58 0.52 13.91 -20.47
N GLY A 59 -0.69 13.84 -21.03
CA GLY A 59 -1.34 14.94 -21.74
C GLY A 59 -2.46 15.62 -20.95
N ASP A 60 -2.63 16.93 -21.13
CA ASP A 60 -3.62 17.78 -20.43
C ASP A 60 -5.09 17.56 -20.85
N GLY A 61 -5.41 16.41 -21.45
CA GLY A 61 -6.74 16.08 -21.99
C GLY A 61 -7.63 15.30 -21.02
N PRO A 62 -8.97 15.29 -21.22
CA PRO A 62 -9.90 14.51 -20.39
C PRO A 62 -9.60 13.00 -20.41
N THR A 63 -8.96 12.50 -21.48
CA THR A 63 -8.45 11.13 -21.59
C THR A 63 -7.52 10.75 -20.43
N GLY A 64 -6.67 11.68 -19.96
CA GLY A 64 -5.72 11.42 -18.87
C GLY A 64 -6.40 11.15 -17.52
N GLN A 65 -7.56 11.76 -17.27
CA GLN A 65 -8.36 11.48 -16.07
C GLN A 65 -9.06 10.11 -16.17
N THR A 66 -9.62 9.77 -17.33
CA THR A 66 -10.20 8.43 -17.57
C THR A 66 -9.13 7.34 -17.43
N ALA A 67 -7.95 7.57 -18.01
CA ALA A 67 -6.80 6.69 -17.88
C ALA A 67 -6.36 6.54 -16.40
N ALA A 68 -6.11 7.63 -15.67
CA ALA A 68 -5.73 7.51 -14.25
C ALA A 68 -6.80 6.81 -13.39
N SER A 69 -8.09 6.94 -13.74
CA SER A 69 -9.19 6.26 -13.04
C SER A 69 -9.19 4.75 -13.30
N ALA A 70 -9.00 4.33 -14.56
CA ALA A 70 -8.93 2.92 -14.94
C ALA A 70 -7.63 2.26 -14.45
N TRP A 71 -6.50 2.97 -14.51
CA TRP A 71 -5.22 2.60 -13.91
C TRP A 71 -5.36 2.32 -12.41
N PHE A 72 -5.93 3.26 -11.66
CA PHE A 72 -6.16 3.08 -10.23
C PHE A 72 -7.10 1.91 -9.93
N GLY A 73 -8.11 1.67 -10.78
CA GLY A 73 -8.98 0.48 -10.68
C GLY A 73 -8.23 -0.85 -10.85
N TRP A 74 -7.23 -0.90 -11.73
CA TRP A 74 -6.34 -2.06 -11.91
C TRP A 74 -5.38 -2.23 -10.73
N GLU A 75 -4.63 -1.18 -10.39
CA GLU A 75 -3.64 -1.15 -9.32
C GLU A 75 -4.27 -1.54 -7.97
N MET A 76 -5.45 -0.98 -7.64
CA MET A 76 -6.18 -1.34 -6.41
C MET A 76 -6.81 -2.74 -6.45
N SER A 77 -7.05 -3.32 -7.62
CA SER A 77 -7.50 -4.72 -7.73
C SER A 77 -6.36 -5.70 -7.41
N ILE A 78 -5.15 -5.44 -7.92
CA ILE A 78 -3.93 -6.23 -7.64
C ILE A 78 -3.50 -6.08 -6.17
N PHE A 79 -3.41 -4.83 -5.70
CA PHE A 79 -3.09 -4.51 -4.30
C PHE A 79 -4.11 -5.13 -3.33
N GLY A 80 -5.40 -4.92 -3.60
CA GLY A 80 -6.49 -5.41 -2.76
C GLY A 80 -6.66 -6.93 -2.78
N LEU A 81 -6.18 -7.63 -3.81
CA LEU A 81 -6.06 -9.08 -3.83
C LEU A 81 -4.91 -9.55 -2.93
N SER A 82 -3.73 -8.93 -3.09
CA SER A 82 -2.49 -9.29 -2.38
C SER A 82 -2.71 -9.39 -0.85
N SER A 83 -3.30 -8.35 -0.26
CA SER A 83 -3.55 -8.23 1.19
C SER A 83 -4.72 -9.06 1.73
N ARG A 84 -5.35 -9.91 0.89
CA ARG A 84 -6.51 -10.76 1.27
C ARG A 84 -6.31 -12.24 1.00
N LEU A 85 -5.19 -12.61 0.37
CA LEU A 85 -4.81 -14.01 0.19
C LEU A 85 -4.29 -14.59 1.51
N PRO A 86 -4.73 -15.78 1.94
CA PRO A 86 -4.25 -16.40 3.18
C PRO A 86 -2.76 -16.77 3.10
N ALA A 87 -2.15 -16.95 4.27
CA ALA A 87 -0.84 -17.58 4.37
C ALA A 87 -0.90 -19.02 3.83
N PHE A 88 0.16 -19.44 3.13
CA PHE A 88 0.28 -20.73 2.48
C PHE A 88 1.18 -21.69 3.28
N ASP A 89 0.65 -22.91 3.52
CA ASP A 89 1.09 -23.98 4.44
C ASP A 89 1.37 -23.54 5.90
N GLN A 90 0.88 -24.32 6.86
CA GLN A 90 0.84 -23.98 8.29
C GLN A 90 2.17 -24.21 9.02
N ARG A 91 3.30 -24.21 8.30
CA ARG A 91 4.64 -24.33 8.89
C ARG A 91 5.17 -23.03 9.48
N GLY A 92 4.48 -21.91 9.28
CA GLY A 92 4.85 -20.61 9.84
C GLY A 92 4.29 -19.47 9.01
N ARG A 93 4.09 -18.31 9.63
CA ARG A 93 3.70 -17.07 8.95
C ARG A 93 4.91 -16.28 8.47
N ILE A 94 6.10 -16.54 9.00
CA ILE A 94 7.33 -15.80 8.67
C ILE A 94 8.46 -16.78 8.37
N TRP A 95 9.04 -16.71 7.18
CA TRP A 95 10.31 -17.36 6.85
C TRP A 95 11.42 -16.31 6.87
N THR A 96 12.54 -16.62 7.52
CA THR A 96 13.70 -15.72 7.65
C THR A 96 14.97 -16.41 7.19
N TRP A 97 15.70 -15.79 6.27
CA TRP A 97 17.13 -16.07 6.08
C TRP A 97 17.92 -15.21 7.08
N ARG A 98 18.71 -15.85 7.96
CA ARG A 98 19.69 -15.13 8.79
C ARG A 98 21.10 -15.38 8.26
N PRO A 99 21.87 -14.35 7.89
CA PRO A 99 23.25 -14.50 7.40
C PRO A 99 24.15 -15.26 8.38
N THR A 100 23.98 -15.01 9.69
CA THR A 100 24.74 -15.67 10.76
C THR A 100 24.37 -17.13 11.00
N ALA A 101 23.22 -17.59 10.48
CA ALA A 101 22.78 -18.98 10.55
C ALA A 101 23.17 -19.77 9.29
N GLY A 102 23.29 -19.11 8.13
CA GLY A 102 23.58 -19.75 6.84
C GLY A 102 22.45 -20.63 6.30
N HIS A 103 21.24 -20.53 6.87
CA HIS A 103 20.06 -21.28 6.47
C HIS A 103 18.76 -20.49 6.70
N TRP A 104 17.68 -20.95 6.06
CA TRP A 104 16.33 -20.42 6.25
C TRP A 104 15.65 -21.07 7.45
N THR A 105 14.89 -20.30 8.23
CA THR A 105 14.07 -20.78 9.36
C THR A 105 12.66 -20.18 9.34
N ASN A 106 11.65 -20.94 9.77
CA ASN A 106 10.34 -20.38 10.14
C ASN A 106 10.37 -19.70 11.54
N GLU A 107 9.27 -19.06 11.98
CA GLU A 107 9.20 -18.48 13.34
C GLU A 107 9.25 -19.51 14.48
N HIS A 108 9.14 -20.81 14.16
CA HIS A 108 9.21 -21.93 15.10
C HIS A 108 10.61 -22.57 15.17
N GLY A 109 11.61 -22.04 14.46
CA GLY A 109 12.98 -22.55 14.45
C GLY A 109 13.23 -23.81 13.61
N ALA A 110 12.25 -24.27 12.84
CA ALA A 110 12.46 -25.37 11.89
C ALA A 110 13.20 -24.86 10.64
N ILE A 111 14.22 -25.62 10.23
CA ILE A 111 15.10 -25.31 9.10
C ILE A 111 14.38 -25.63 7.78
N LEU A 112 14.57 -24.77 6.79
CA LEU A 112 14.06 -24.89 5.42
C LEU A 112 15.24 -24.91 4.44
N SER A 113 15.16 -25.68 3.35
CA SER A 113 16.18 -25.61 2.29
C SER A 113 15.96 -24.38 1.40
N ALA A 114 17.05 -23.82 0.86
CA ALA A 114 16.96 -22.70 -0.08
C ALA A 114 16.12 -23.06 -1.33
N GLU A 115 16.20 -24.31 -1.79
CA GLU A 115 15.41 -24.85 -2.90
C GLU A 115 13.90 -24.87 -2.60
N GLN A 116 13.49 -25.24 -1.38
CA GLN A 116 12.08 -25.19 -0.96
C GLN A 116 11.54 -23.75 -0.95
N VAL A 117 12.37 -22.80 -0.53
CA VAL A 117 12.02 -21.37 -0.51
C VAL A 117 11.97 -20.82 -1.94
N GLU A 118 12.96 -21.10 -2.78
CA GLU A 118 13.00 -20.72 -4.19
C GLU A 118 11.79 -21.28 -4.96
N HIS A 119 11.51 -22.57 -4.84
CA HIS A 119 10.35 -23.19 -5.48
C HIS A 119 9.03 -22.57 -4.99
N SER A 120 8.89 -22.23 -3.71
CA SER A 120 7.68 -21.63 -3.16
C SER A 120 7.46 -20.15 -3.57
N LEU A 121 8.54 -19.36 -3.63
CA LEU A 121 8.47 -17.91 -3.85
C LEU A 121 8.64 -17.51 -5.32
N VAL A 122 9.28 -18.35 -6.14
CA VAL A 122 9.56 -18.10 -7.55
C VAL A 122 8.62 -18.94 -8.43
N HIS A 123 8.87 -20.25 -8.51
CA HIS A 123 8.21 -21.11 -9.50
C HIS A 123 6.74 -21.41 -9.16
N GLY A 124 6.43 -21.61 -7.88
CA GLY A 124 5.08 -21.91 -7.40
C GLY A 124 4.17 -20.70 -7.22
N PHE A 125 4.64 -19.47 -7.44
CA PHE A 125 3.94 -18.24 -7.04
C PHE A 125 2.50 -18.14 -7.58
N GLU A 126 2.30 -18.16 -8.91
CA GLU A 126 0.97 -18.14 -9.52
C GLU A 126 0.10 -19.33 -9.06
N GLY A 127 0.69 -20.53 -8.98
CA GLY A 127 0.00 -21.75 -8.56
C GLY A 127 -0.50 -21.70 -7.11
N ARG A 128 0.29 -21.13 -6.19
CA ARG A 128 -0.13 -20.88 -4.80
C ARG A 128 -1.29 -19.90 -4.74
N VAL A 129 -1.21 -18.79 -5.47
CA VAL A 129 -2.26 -17.75 -5.50
C VAL A 129 -3.57 -18.35 -6.04
N ALA A 130 -3.52 -19.07 -7.17
CA ALA A 130 -4.68 -19.75 -7.74
C ALA A 130 -5.27 -20.80 -6.78
N THR A 131 -4.43 -21.58 -6.09
CA THR A 131 -4.85 -22.59 -5.12
C THR A 131 -5.51 -21.95 -3.88
N ALA A 132 -4.93 -20.86 -3.36
CA ALA A 132 -5.48 -20.12 -2.23
C ALA A 132 -6.85 -19.51 -2.55
N LEU A 133 -7.06 -19.06 -3.77
CA LEU A 133 -8.35 -18.56 -4.27
C LEU A 133 -9.40 -19.69 -4.34
N ALA A 134 -9.07 -20.80 -5.00
CA ALA A 134 -9.95 -21.95 -5.12
C ALA A 134 -10.36 -22.50 -3.75
N ALA A 135 -9.42 -22.61 -2.81
CA ALA A 135 -9.66 -23.08 -1.44
C ALA A 135 -10.60 -22.17 -0.63
N ASN A 136 -10.71 -20.88 -0.99
CA ASN A 136 -11.66 -19.93 -0.38
C ASN A 136 -12.96 -19.77 -1.20
N GLY A 137 -13.25 -20.70 -2.11
CA GLY A 137 -14.49 -20.70 -2.91
C GLY A 137 -14.52 -19.65 -4.02
N PHE A 138 -13.36 -19.16 -4.46
CA PHE A 138 -13.21 -18.22 -5.58
C PHE A 138 -12.60 -18.94 -6.79
N PRO A 139 -13.34 -19.16 -7.89
CA PRO A 139 -12.80 -19.83 -9.09
C PRO A 139 -11.82 -18.95 -9.89
N SER A 140 -11.77 -17.64 -9.59
CA SER A 140 -10.82 -16.68 -10.15
C SER A 140 -10.44 -15.67 -9.07
N ALA A 141 -9.33 -14.93 -9.27
CA ALA A 141 -8.98 -13.86 -8.34
C ALA A 141 -9.98 -12.69 -8.40
N THR A 142 -10.64 -12.51 -9.56
CA THR A 142 -11.66 -11.48 -9.72
C THR A 142 -12.84 -11.70 -8.78
N ALA A 143 -13.32 -12.95 -8.68
CA ALA A 143 -14.41 -13.31 -7.78
C ALA A 143 -14.07 -13.06 -6.30
N ALA A 144 -12.78 -13.08 -5.92
CA ALA A 144 -12.31 -12.69 -4.60
C ALA A 144 -12.32 -11.17 -4.42
N VAL A 145 -11.70 -10.43 -5.35
CA VAL A 145 -11.64 -8.96 -5.30
C VAL A 145 -13.03 -8.33 -5.31
N GLN A 146 -13.94 -8.81 -6.17
CA GLN A 146 -15.33 -8.32 -6.24
C GLN A 146 -16.07 -8.53 -4.92
N ARG A 147 -16.11 -9.77 -4.39
CA ARG A 147 -16.83 -10.06 -3.13
C ARG A 147 -16.20 -9.36 -1.92
N ALA A 148 -14.87 -9.21 -1.90
CA ALA A 148 -14.18 -8.43 -0.87
C ALA A 148 -14.49 -6.92 -0.94
N ALA A 149 -14.59 -6.35 -2.15
CA ALA A 149 -15.01 -4.96 -2.34
C ALA A 149 -16.47 -4.74 -1.92
N SER A 150 -17.38 -5.65 -2.28
CA SER A 150 -18.78 -5.61 -1.83
C SER A 150 -18.90 -5.71 -0.30
N ALA A 151 -18.14 -6.61 0.33
CA ALA A 151 -18.11 -6.74 1.80
C ALA A 151 -17.55 -5.48 2.48
N ALA A 152 -16.49 -4.87 1.94
CA ALA A 152 -15.93 -3.62 2.45
C ALA A 152 -16.92 -2.45 2.31
N GLY A 153 -17.63 -2.34 1.17
CA GLY A 153 -18.69 -1.34 0.98
C GLY A 153 -19.88 -1.54 1.93
N ALA A 154 -20.31 -2.79 2.15
CA ALA A 154 -21.35 -3.11 3.13
C ALA A 154 -20.92 -2.75 4.57
N ALA A 155 -19.67 -3.03 4.94
CA ALA A 155 -19.12 -2.66 6.24
C ALA A 155 -19.02 -1.13 6.42
N ALA A 156 -18.55 -0.40 5.41
CA ALA A 156 -18.49 1.06 5.43
C ALA A 156 -19.89 1.70 5.59
N ASN A 157 -20.88 1.19 4.86
CA ASN A 157 -22.28 1.61 5.00
C ASN A 157 -22.86 1.27 6.37
N ALA A 158 -22.54 0.10 6.94
CA ALA A 158 -22.96 -0.28 8.29
C ALA A 158 -22.37 0.65 9.36
N VAL A 159 -21.09 1.05 9.22
CA VAL A 159 -20.45 2.03 10.11
C VAL A 159 -21.08 3.42 9.96
N ALA A 160 -21.34 3.89 8.73
CA ALA A 160 -21.99 5.17 8.49
C ALA A 160 -23.42 5.22 9.08
N ASN A 161 -24.22 4.18 8.86
CA ASN A 161 -25.57 4.06 9.44
C ASN A 161 -25.52 3.98 10.98
N SER A 162 -24.53 3.27 11.53
CA SER A 162 -24.31 3.22 12.98
C SER A 162 -24.00 4.61 13.56
N ALA A 163 -23.15 5.39 12.88
CA ALA A 163 -22.82 6.76 13.26
C ALA A 163 -24.03 7.72 13.17
N SER A 164 -24.84 7.66 12.10
CA SER A 164 -26.07 8.46 11.98
C SER A 164 -27.02 8.16 13.14
N SER A 165 -27.31 6.87 13.38
CA SER A 165 -28.20 6.48 14.47
C SER A 165 -27.67 6.83 15.86
N ALA A 166 -26.35 6.95 16.03
CA ALA A 166 -25.74 7.41 17.28
C ALA A 166 -25.91 8.93 17.47
N ALA A 167 -25.77 9.73 16.40
CA ALA A 167 -26.06 11.16 16.42
C ALA A 167 -27.54 11.44 16.70
N GLU A 168 -28.45 10.72 16.04
CA GLU A 168 -29.90 10.80 16.27
C GLU A 168 -30.25 10.50 17.74
N ARG A 169 -29.73 9.41 18.32
CA ARG A 169 -29.91 9.08 19.74
C ARG A 169 -29.34 10.16 20.66
N ALA A 170 -28.19 10.75 20.34
CA ALA A 170 -27.62 11.84 21.12
C ALA A 170 -28.53 13.08 21.11
N SER A 171 -29.05 13.49 19.94
CA SER A 171 -30.00 14.59 19.80
C SER A 171 -31.32 14.32 20.54
N SER A 172 -31.88 13.10 20.44
CA SER A 172 -33.10 12.72 21.17
C SER A 172 -32.89 12.76 22.70
N ASN A 173 -31.76 12.26 23.19
CA ASN A 173 -31.43 12.32 24.62
C ASN A 173 -31.21 13.76 25.12
N MET A 174 -30.62 14.62 24.28
CA MET A 174 -30.44 16.05 24.59
C MET A 174 -31.80 16.77 24.69
N ALA A 175 -32.72 16.51 23.75
CA ALA A 175 -34.07 17.04 23.78
C ALA A 175 -34.86 16.54 25.01
N ALA A 176 -34.77 15.26 25.35
CA ALA A 176 -35.39 14.68 26.54
C ALA A 176 -34.83 15.27 27.85
N SER A 177 -33.51 15.51 27.91
CA SER A 177 -32.85 16.15 29.05
C SER A 177 -33.34 17.59 29.25
N LEU A 178 -33.43 18.37 28.17
CA LEU A 178 -33.97 19.74 28.19
C LEU A 178 -35.46 19.78 28.60
N ALA A 179 -36.25 18.78 28.22
CA ALA A 179 -37.66 18.68 28.62
C ALA A 179 -37.87 18.30 30.11
N SER A 180 -36.87 17.69 30.77
CA SER A 180 -36.97 17.13 32.13
C SER A 180 -36.40 18.05 33.23
N GLY A 181 -36.19 19.34 32.93
CA GLY A 181 -35.31 20.22 33.71
C GLY A 181 -35.68 20.42 35.19
N LYS A 182 -34.73 20.09 36.10
CA LYS A 182 -34.72 20.53 37.52
C LYS A 182 -33.34 20.38 38.20
N ARG A 183 -32.72 21.53 38.54
CA ARG A 183 -31.76 21.75 39.68
C ARG A 183 -30.39 21.02 39.63
N SER A 184 -29.35 21.44 40.36
CA SER A 184 -28.86 22.76 40.87
C SER A 184 -27.49 22.57 41.57
N LEU A 185 -26.83 23.67 42.00
CA LEU A 185 -25.55 23.75 42.76
C LEU A 185 -24.28 23.59 41.87
N GLY A 186 -23.17 24.29 42.12
CA GLY A 186 -22.93 25.41 43.05
C GLY A 186 -21.43 25.69 43.21
N ILE A 187 -20.98 26.94 43.08
CA ILE A 187 -19.55 27.34 43.12
C ILE A 187 -19.38 28.59 44.00
N SER A 188 -18.30 28.62 44.79
CA SER A 188 -17.78 29.80 45.53
C SER A 188 -16.24 29.74 45.46
N THR A 189 -15.55 30.71 44.81
CA THR A 189 -14.96 31.98 45.37
C THR A 189 -13.70 31.73 46.23
N GLU A 190 -12.63 32.56 46.21
CA GLU A 190 -12.54 34.04 46.10
C GLU A 190 -11.37 34.60 45.23
N GLN A 191 -11.24 35.93 45.16
CA GLN A 191 -10.26 36.80 44.45
C GLN A 191 -10.15 38.17 45.21
N PRO A 192 -9.39 39.23 44.82
CA PRO A 192 -8.60 39.54 43.60
C PRO A 192 -7.06 39.50 43.88
N ALA A 193 -6.12 40.47 43.73
CA ALA A 193 -5.96 41.85 43.22
C ALA A 193 -4.43 42.18 43.15
N ALA A 194 -3.86 43.26 42.56
CA ALA A 194 -4.22 44.24 41.52
C ALA A 194 -2.97 45.12 41.16
N GLN A 195 -3.10 46.12 40.25
CA GLN A 195 -2.09 47.13 39.81
C GLN A 195 -0.88 46.65 38.96
N SER A 196 -0.25 47.46 38.08
CA SER A 196 -0.77 48.18 36.88
C SER A 196 0.33 48.95 36.10
N GLU A 197 0.55 48.65 34.81
CA GLU A 197 1.14 49.54 33.77
C GLU A 197 1.03 48.82 32.39
N GLN A 198 0.22 49.27 31.43
CA GLN A 198 0.43 50.33 30.41
C GLN A 198 1.48 50.03 29.31
N ASN A 199 1.08 49.33 28.24
CA ASN A 199 0.70 49.95 26.95
C ASN A 199 0.25 48.91 25.88
N ALA A 200 -0.41 49.36 24.80
CA ALA A 200 -1.12 48.56 23.79
C ALA A 200 -0.82 49.10 22.36
N PRO A 201 -1.51 48.74 21.24
CA PRO A 201 -2.55 47.72 21.03
C PRO A 201 -2.40 46.86 19.74
N VAL A 202 -3.24 45.82 19.60
CA VAL A 202 -3.69 45.24 18.30
C VAL A 202 -5.22 45.02 18.42
N PRO A 203 -6.06 45.34 17.41
CA PRO A 203 -7.46 45.72 17.64
C PRO A 203 -8.47 44.55 17.81
N ALA A 204 -9.67 44.93 18.24
CA ALA A 204 -10.73 44.04 18.72
C ALA A 204 -11.38 43.15 17.64
N ALA A 205 -11.86 41.99 18.09
CA ALA A 205 -12.92 41.25 17.41
C ALA A 205 -14.29 41.81 17.82
N SER A 206 -15.15 42.09 16.84
CA SER A 206 -16.51 42.61 17.05
C SER A 206 -17.57 41.55 16.72
N SER A 207 -18.61 41.50 17.55
CA SER A 207 -19.75 40.57 17.45
C SER A 207 -21.03 41.28 17.93
N PRO A 208 -22.25 40.75 17.71
CA PRO A 208 -22.77 40.25 16.43
C PRO A 208 -24.25 40.67 16.17
N GLN A 209 -24.67 40.81 14.91
CA GLN A 209 -26.06 40.69 14.37
C GLN A 209 -26.00 41.01 12.86
N ASP A 210 -26.67 40.32 11.93
CA ASP A 210 -28.13 40.09 11.85
C ASP A 210 -28.51 38.80 11.09
N SER A 211 -29.81 38.45 11.08
CA SER A 211 -30.33 37.20 10.49
C SER A 211 -31.14 37.41 9.19
N ALA A 212 -30.79 36.69 8.13
CA ALA A 212 -31.59 36.61 6.91
C ALA A 212 -31.46 35.25 6.18
N THR A 213 -32.60 34.56 6.04
CA THR A 213 -32.96 33.52 5.05
C THR A 213 -31.85 32.76 4.30
N ALA A 214 -31.72 31.46 4.57
CA ALA A 214 -30.96 30.54 3.72
C ALA A 214 -31.73 30.16 2.44
N ALA A 215 -31.09 30.33 1.28
CA ALA A 215 -31.49 29.77 -0.01
C ALA A 215 -30.62 28.55 -0.36
N PRO A 216 -31.08 27.59 -1.19
CA PRO A 216 -30.31 26.39 -1.51
C PRO A 216 -29.04 26.75 -2.29
N GLN A 217 -27.88 26.31 -1.79
CA GLN A 217 -26.60 26.52 -2.47
C GLN A 217 -26.56 25.71 -3.77
N SER A 218 -26.34 26.40 -4.89
CA SER A 218 -26.06 25.78 -6.18
C SER A 218 -24.75 24.99 -6.13
N ALA A 219 -24.62 23.99 -7.01
CA ALA A 219 -23.49 23.06 -7.02
C ALA A 219 -22.14 23.79 -7.02
N ALA A 220 -21.34 23.55 -5.97
CA ALA A 220 -20.02 24.17 -5.82
C ALA A 220 -19.09 23.76 -6.97
N GLU A 221 -18.22 24.69 -7.38
CA GLU A 221 -17.26 24.48 -8.45
C GLU A 221 -16.38 23.26 -8.15
N ARG A 222 -16.43 22.25 -9.04
CA ARG A 222 -15.44 21.18 -9.03
C ARG A 222 -14.09 21.79 -9.38
N LYS A 223 -13.13 21.74 -8.44
CA LYS A 223 -11.71 21.96 -8.75
C LYS A 223 -11.32 21.12 -9.98
N PRO A 224 -10.44 21.63 -10.87
CA PRO A 224 -9.91 20.84 -11.97
C PRO A 224 -9.24 19.58 -11.39
N SER A 225 -9.72 18.41 -11.83
CA SER A 225 -9.31 17.12 -11.30
C SER A 225 -7.97 16.69 -11.89
N THR A 226 -6.89 17.06 -11.21
CA THR A 226 -5.51 16.69 -11.57
C THR A 226 -5.37 15.18 -11.72
N VAL A 227 -4.67 14.76 -12.78
CA VAL A 227 -4.25 13.37 -13.00
C VAL A 227 -3.39 12.91 -11.82
N SER A 228 -3.54 11.66 -11.37
CA SER A 228 -2.80 11.15 -10.20
C SER A 228 -1.30 11.12 -10.48
N ALA A 229 -0.52 11.89 -9.72
CA ALA A 229 0.94 11.93 -9.85
C ALA A 229 1.59 10.55 -9.65
N GLN A 230 0.99 9.68 -8.82
CA GLN A 230 1.41 8.29 -8.70
C GLN A 230 1.28 7.57 -10.05
N ALA A 231 0.09 7.61 -10.68
CA ALA A 231 -0.16 6.91 -11.95
C ALA A 231 0.69 7.46 -13.11
N VAL A 232 0.94 8.77 -13.15
CA VAL A 232 1.86 9.39 -14.10
C VAL A 232 3.28 8.84 -13.91
N LEU A 233 3.81 8.86 -12.69
CA LEU A 233 5.18 8.42 -12.41
C LEU A 233 5.35 6.90 -12.58
N THR A 234 4.42 6.07 -12.09
CA THR A 234 4.51 4.61 -12.19
C THR A 234 4.37 4.11 -13.62
N SER A 235 3.46 4.68 -14.43
CA SER A 235 3.37 4.36 -15.86
C SER A 235 4.62 4.82 -16.62
N HIS A 236 5.08 6.07 -16.42
CA HIS A 236 6.25 6.63 -17.08
C HIS A 236 7.53 5.83 -16.80
N TYR A 237 7.81 5.49 -15.53
CA TYR A 237 8.99 4.69 -15.20
C TYR A 237 8.83 3.22 -15.61
N SER A 238 7.62 2.67 -15.69
CA SER A 238 7.41 1.31 -16.18
C SER A 238 7.65 1.17 -17.69
N VAL A 239 7.14 2.10 -18.52
CA VAL A 239 7.39 2.05 -19.99
C VAL A 239 8.86 2.28 -20.35
N ASN A 240 9.57 3.10 -19.58
CA ASN A 240 10.98 3.41 -19.83
C ASN A 240 11.95 2.46 -19.11
N HIS A 241 11.47 1.38 -18.47
CA HIS A 241 12.27 0.45 -17.66
C HIS A 241 13.19 1.16 -16.64
N ALA A 242 12.62 2.13 -15.92
CA ALA A 242 13.31 3.05 -15.01
C ALA A 242 14.47 3.87 -15.63
N ALA A 243 14.56 3.93 -16.96
CA ALA A 243 15.70 4.42 -17.74
C ALA A 243 17.03 3.69 -17.45
N ARG A 244 16.96 2.37 -17.19
CA ARG A 244 18.11 1.51 -16.87
C ARG A 244 18.04 0.16 -17.59
N PRO A 245 19.18 -0.51 -17.84
CA PRO A 245 19.19 -1.91 -18.27
C PRO A 245 18.54 -2.85 -17.25
N GLU A 246 18.02 -3.98 -17.72
CA GLU A 246 17.52 -5.06 -16.87
C GLU A 246 18.64 -5.56 -15.93
N ASP A 247 18.27 -5.95 -14.70
CA ASP A 247 19.16 -6.47 -13.64
C ASP A 247 20.35 -5.60 -13.20
N GLU A 248 20.55 -4.39 -13.73
CA GLU A 248 21.69 -3.52 -13.37
C GLU A 248 21.78 -3.27 -11.86
N LEU A 249 20.66 -2.99 -11.20
CA LEU A 249 20.60 -2.77 -9.75
C LEU A 249 20.97 -4.04 -8.94
N LEU A 250 20.67 -5.24 -9.45
CA LEU A 250 21.09 -6.50 -8.84
C LEU A 250 22.58 -6.77 -9.07
N SER A 251 23.11 -6.40 -10.24
CA SER A 251 24.55 -6.49 -10.52
C SER A 251 25.40 -5.60 -9.60
N CYS A 252 24.83 -4.50 -9.10
CA CYS A 252 25.45 -3.60 -8.14
C CYS A 252 25.35 -4.08 -6.68
N ALA A 253 24.50 -5.06 -6.34
CA ALA A 253 24.30 -5.52 -4.96
C ALA A 253 25.59 -5.94 -4.22
N PRO A 254 26.62 -6.55 -4.85
CA PRO A 254 27.89 -6.83 -4.21
C PRO A 254 28.60 -5.60 -3.61
N THR A 255 28.37 -4.39 -4.13
CA THR A 255 28.93 -3.14 -3.59
C THR A 255 28.32 -2.72 -2.26
N LEU A 256 27.14 -3.25 -1.92
CA LEU A 256 26.38 -2.90 -0.72
C LEU A 256 26.59 -3.89 0.44
N ARG A 257 27.30 -5.01 0.21
CA ARG A 257 27.42 -6.15 1.16
C ARG A 257 28.00 -5.81 2.53
N SER A 258 28.70 -4.67 2.66
CA SER A 258 29.23 -4.15 3.94
C SER A 258 28.18 -3.37 4.77
N ILE A 259 27.04 -3.02 4.19
CA ILE A 259 25.96 -2.28 4.84
C ILE A 259 25.03 -3.31 5.53
N PRO A 260 24.78 -3.20 6.85
CA PRO A 260 23.78 -4.04 7.51
C PRO A 260 22.39 -3.83 6.90
N CYS A 261 21.74 -4.89 6.45
CA CYS A 261 20.46 -4.81 5.73
C CYS A 261 19.46 -5.85 6.25
N ILE A 262 18.20 -5.44 6.42
CA ILE A 262 17.06 -6.31 6.71
C ILE A 262 15.95 -5.96 5.71
N ALA A 263 15.64 -6.89 4.80
CA ALA A 263 14.51 -6.78 3.88
C ALA A 263 13.28 -7.49 4.45
N VAL A 264 12.10 -6.89 4.26
CA VAL A 264 10.80 -7.42 4.69
C VAL A 264 9.87 -7.42 3.47
N GLN A 265 9.37 -8.60 3.09
CA GLN A 265 8.61 -8.80 1.85
C GLN A 265 7.31 -9.57 2.12
N GLY A 266 6.22 -9.18 1.45
CA GLY A 266 4.96 -9.92 1.46
C GLY A 266 5.02 -11.14 0.56
N GLY A 267 4.73 -12.34 1.07
CA GLY A 267 4.75 -13.61 0.34
C GLY A 267 3.61 -13.78 -0.68
N ASN A 268 2.60 -12.90 -0.59
CA ASN A 268 1.47 -12.77 -1.51
C ASN A 268 1.43 -11.39 -2.20
N ASP A 269 2.55 -10.65 -2.23
CA ASP A 269 2.66 -9.36 -2.94
C ASP A 269 2.62 -9.57 -4.47
N LEU A 270 1.58 -9.05 -5.13
CA LEU A 270 1.39 -9.12 -6.58
C LEU A 270 1.81 -7.83 -7.31
N ILE A 271 2.20 -6.77 -6.59
CA ILE A 271 2.75 -5.53 -7.16
C ILE A 271 4.27 -5.67 -7.29
N CYS A 272 4.93 -6.18 -6.24
CA CYS A 272 6.35 -6.53 -6.22
C CYS A 272 6.52 -8.03 -5.87
N PRO A 273 6.42 -8.95 -6.85
CA PRO A 273 6.52 -10.38 -6.62
C PRO A 273 7.79 -10.82 -5.84
N PRO A 274 7.68 -11.76 -4.88
CA PRO A 274 8.76 -12.15 -3.96
C PRO A 274 10.09 -12.57 -4.61
N VAL A 275 10.06 -13.03 -5.87
CA VAL A 275 11.25 -13.43 -6.63
C VAL A 275 12.33 -12.34 -6.64
N THR A 276 11.98 -11.06 -6.75
CA THR A 276 12.99 -9.98 -6.82
C THR A 276 13.68 -9.75 -5.48
N ALA A 277 12.97 -9.92 -4.36
CA ALA A 277 13.59 -9.91 -3.03
C ALA A 277 14.48 -11.15 -2.81
N PHE A 278 14.06 -12.32 -3.31
CA PHE A 278 14.83 -13.56 -3.22
C PHE A 278 16.13 -13.51 -4.05
N GLU A 279 16.06 -13.03 -5.29
CA GLU A 279 17.25 -12.85 -6.14
C GLU A 279 18.19 -11.75 -5.61
N LEU A 280 17.67 -10.67 -5.03
CA LEU A 280 18.50 -9.70 -4.31
C LEU A 280 19.26 -10.36 -3.15
N HIS A 281 18.61 -11.24 -2.39
CA HIS A 281 19.27 -12.05 -1.35
C HIS A 281 20.33 -13.00 -1.93
N LYS A 282 20.10 -13.65 -3.08
CA LYS A 282 21.14 -14.47 -3.76
C LYS A 282 22.38 -13.64 -4.13
N SER A 283 22.21 -12.37 -4.48
CA SER A 283 23.31 -11.42 -4.78
C SER A 283 23.91 -10.71 -3.55
N TRP A 284 23.20 -10.73 -2.41
CA TRP A 284 23.57 -10.08 -1.15
C TRP A 284 23.24 -11.00 0.05
N PRO A 285 24.03 -12.07 0.27
CA PRO A 285 23.75 -13.06 1.31
C PRO A 285 23.87 -12.52 2.75
N GLU A 286 24.54 -11.39 2.95
CA GLU A 286 24.62 -10.64 4.21
C GLU A 286 23.33 -9.86 4.56
N MET A 287 22.37 -9.76 3.65
CA MET A 287 21.05 -9.21 3.95
C MET A 287 20.18 -10.24 4.67
N GLU A 288 19.64 -9.90 5.84
CA GLU A 288 18.55 -10.68 6.45
C GLU A 288 17.28 -10.48 5.63
N LEU A 289 16.64 -11.56 5.18
CA LEU A 289 15.41 -11.50 4.37
C LEU A 289 14.27 -12.18 5.11
N ARG A 290 13.22 -11.41 5.44
CA ARG A 290 11.99 -11.87 6.08
C ARG A 290 10.83 -11.88 5.10
N ILE A 291 10.21 -13.03 4.91
CA ILE A 291 9.06 -13.25 4.05
C ILE A 291 7.83 -13.49 4.92
N VAL A 292 6.84 -12.59 4.84
CA VAL A 292 5.59 -12.68 5.62
C VAL A 292 4.50 -13.32 4.74
N HIS A 293 4.15 -14.57 5.02
CA HIS A 293 3.37 -15.43 4.12
C HIS A 293 1.99 -14.90 3.76
N GLY A 294 1.25 -14.39 4.75
CA GLY A 294 -0.10 -13.86 4.55
C GLY A 294 -0.15 -12.38 4.18
N ALA A 295 0.99 -11.74 3.90
CA ALA A 295 1.06 -10.32 3.59
C ALA A 295 1.16 -10.07 2.09
N GLY A 296 0.45 -9.04 1.62
CA GLY A 296 0.55 -8.50 0.29
C GLY A 296 1.55 -7.34 0.21
N HIS A 297 1.26 -6.40 -0.69
CA HIS A 297 2.08 -5.19 -0.91
C HIS A 297 1.91 -4.13 0.19
N SER A 298 0.86 -4.22 1.00
CA SER A 298 0.50 -3.19 1.97
C SER A 298 1.50 -3.13 3.13
N MET A 299 2.01 -1.93 3.42
CA MET A 299 2.84 -1.66 4.60
C MET A 299 2.14 -2.08 5.90
N TYR A 300 0.80 -2.04 5.96
CA TYR A 300 0.02 -2.48 7.12
C TYR A 300 0.09 -3.99 7.33
N ASP A 301 0.21 -4.80 6.26
CA ASP A 301 0.35 -6.25 6.36
C ASP A 301 1.74 -6.64 6.91
N LEU A 302 2.74 -5.80 6.62
CA LEU A 302 4.15 -5.98 7.01
C LEU A 302 4.53 -5.23 8.30
N GLN A 303 3.62 -4.42 8.86
CA GLN A 303 3.92 -3.43 9.90
C GLN A 303 4.66 -4.02 11.11
N ALA A 304 4.24 -5.20 11.58
CA ALA A 304 4.86 -5.87 12.73
C ALA A 304 6.32 -6.28 12.47
N GLU A 305 6.66 -6.71 11.24
CA GLU A 305 8.04 -7.05 10.88
C GLU A 305 8.89 -5.83 10.56
N ILE A 306 8.32 -4.77 9.99
CA ILE A 306 9.00 -3.48 9.80
C ILE A 306 9.41 -2.90 11.16
N ILE A 307 8.51 -2.94 12.16
CA ILE A 307 8.84 -2.56 13.54
C ILE A 307 9.98 -3.43 14.09
N ARG A 308 9.88 -4.76 14.01
CA ARG A 308 10.93 -5.68 14.49
C ARG A 308 12.27 -5.53 13.76
N ALA A 309 12.27 -5.09 12.50
CA ALA A 309 13.50 -4.79 11.76
C ALA A 309 14.14 -3.48 12.25
N THR A 310 13.34 -2.42 12.42
CA THR A 310 13.83 -1.13 12.97
C THR A 310 14.27 -1.23 14.44
N ASP A 311 13.63 -2.08 15.23
CA ASP A 311 14.07 -2.48 16.58
C ASP A 311 15.48 -3.10 16.55
N ALA A 312 15.70 -4.08 15.66
CA ALA A 312 17.01 -4.73 15.51
C ALA A 312 18.09 -3.72 15.08
N PHE A 313 17.79 -2.82 14.15
CA PHE A 313 18.72 -1.76 13.73
C PHE A 313 19.11 -0.81 14.88
N ARG A 314 18.14 -0.37 15.71
CA ARG A 314 18.41 0.43 16.92
C ARG A 314 19.41 -0.28 17.83
N ASP A 315 19.24 -1.58 18.03
CA ASP A 315 20.05 -2.34 18.99
C ASP A 315 21.43 -2.71 18.43
N ILE A 316 21.57 -2.89 17.11
CA ILE A 316 22.87 -2.90 16.39
C ILE A 316 23.63 -1.58 16.60
N VAL A 317 22.97 -0.43 16.39
CA VAL A 317 23.59 0.90 16.55
C VAL A 317 24.00 1.15 18.02
N ARG A 318 23.21 0.68 18.99
CA ARG A 318 23.58 0.74 20.42
C ARG A 318 24.83 -0.08 20.72
N ALA A 319 24.91 -1.32 20.25
CA ALA A 319 26.05 -2.19 20.46
C ALA A 319 27.36 -1.64 19.84
N ALA A 320 27.28 -1.07 18.64
CA ALA A 320 28.42 -0.43 17.99
C ALA A 320 28.97 0.78 18.77
N ARG A 321 28.08 1.60 19.35
CA ARG A 321 28.45 2.74 20.19
C ARG A 321 29.14 2.31 21.48
N THR A 322 28.55 1.37 22.22
CA THR A 322 29.14 0.89 23.48
C THR A 322 30.49 0.20 23.26
N ALA A 323 30.68 -0.53 22.15
CA ALA A 323 31.97 -1.12 21.78
C ALA A 323 33.05 -0.06 21.48
N THR A 324 32.66 1.06 20.84
CA THR A 324 33.55 2.19 20.57
C THR A 324 33.95 2.90 21.87
N GLU A 325 32.98 3.15 22.76
CA GLU A 325 33.18 3.77 24.08
C GLU A 325 34.11 2.95 24.98
N HIS A 326 34.06 1.61 24.91
CA HIS A 326 34.97 0.71 25.65
C HIS A 326 36.36 0.54 25.01
N SER A 327 36.54 0.96 23.76
CA SER A 327 37.82 0.85 23.03
C SER A 327 38.64 2.15 23.03
N ALA A 328 38.12 3.23 23.60
CA ALA A 328 38.85 4.48 23.76
C ALA A 328 39.99 4.30 24.81
N PRO A 329 41.23 4.74 24.51
CA PRO A 329 42.32 4.71 25.49
C PRO A 329 42.02 5.65 26.67
N LYS A 330 42.48 5.25 27.86
CA LYS A 330 42.43 6.03 29.11
C LYS A 330 43.70 6.87 29.28
#